data_AF-A0A1F9CE19-F1
#
_entry.id   AF-A0A1F9CE19-F1
#
_cell.length_a   1.000
_cell.length_b   1.000
_cell.length_c   1.000
_cell.angle_alpha   90.00
_cell.angle_beta   90.00
_cell.angle_gamma   90.00
#
_symmetry.space_group_name_H-M   'P 1'
#
loop_
_entity.id
_entity.type
_entity.pdbx_description
1 polymer ?
#
loop_
_entity_poly.entity_id
_entity_poly.type
_entity_poly.pdbx_seq_one_letter_code
_entity_poly.pdbx_strand_id
1 'polypeptide(L)'
;MQVSKQLAIFGFHFCTTIFIGLSLYGVLRYLNEGLQQSDSFVAAGSYAALILASIAGIAFFGREADRRRAEEVQKKDAAAVIPAKKRKR
;
A
#
# COMPACT_ATOMS: atom_id res chain seq x y z
N MET A 1 -0.28 -0.46 17.46
CA MET A 1 -0.56 0.97 17.18
C MET A 1 -1.70 1.05 16.18
N GLN A 2 -2.78 1.77 16.50
CA GLN A 2 -3.86 2.02 15.54
C GLN A 2 -3.45 3.15 14.60
N VAL A 3 -3.43 2.87 13.30
CA VAL A 3 -3.19 3.89 12.26
C VAL A 3 -4.53 4.49 11.84
N SER A 4 -4.58 5.80 11.64
CA SER A 4 -5.80 6.45 11.15
C SER A 4 -6.08 6.05 9.69
N LYS A 5 -7.35 5.98 9.28
CA LYS A 5 -7.74 5.57 7.91
C LYS A 5 -7.05 6.42 6.84
N GLN A 6 -6.98 7.73 7.08
CA GLN A 6 -6.31 8.68 6.20
C GLN A 6 -4.82 8.38 6.07
N LEU A 7 -4.16 8.02 7.18
CA LEU A 7 -2.73 7.69 7.17
C LEU A 7 -2.47 6.33 6.50
N ALA A 8 -3.37 5.36 6.65
CA ALA A 8 -3.25 4.08 5.95
C ALA A 8 -3.39 4.25 4.42
N ILE A 9 -4.37 5.02 3.96
CA ILE A 9 -4.56 5.30 2.53
C ILE A 9 -3.39 6.11 1.98
N PHE A 10 -2.98 7.16 2.69
CA PHE A 10 -1.84 7.99 2.29
C PHE A 10 -0.54 7.18 2.23
N GLY A 11 -0.27 6.37 3.27
CA GLY A 11 0.90 5.49 3.33
C GLY A 11 0.92 4.46 2.20
N PHE A 12 -0.22 3.86 1.90
CA PHE A 12 -0.36 2.95 0.76
C PHE A 12 -0.03 3.64 -0.57
N HIS A 13 -0.62 4.80 -0.84
CA HIS A 13 -0.35 5.56 -2.06
C HIS A 13 1.11 6.01 -2.15
N PHE A 14 1.68 6.49 -1.05
CA PHE A 14 3.07 6.93 -0.99
C PHE A 14 4.04 5.79 -1.32
N CYS A 15 3.90 4.63 -0.67
CA CYS A 15 4.73 3.46 -0.95
C CYS A 15 4.55 2.95 -2.39
N THR A 16 3.33 2.98 -2.92
CA THR A 16 3.04 2.58 -4.30
C THR A 16 3.73 3.50 -5.31
N THR A 17 3.66 4.82 -5.10
CA THR A 17 4.32 5.80 -5.98
C THR A 17 5.84 5.63 -5.97
N ILE A 18 6.44 5.41 -4.80
CA ILE A 18 7.88 5.14 -4.69
C ILE A 18 8.25 3.86 -5.45
N PHE A 19 7.49 2.79 -5.25
CA PHE A 19 7.73 1.52 -5.94
C PHE A 19 7.66 1.65 -7.46
N ILE A 20 6.65 2.36 -7.98
CA ILE A 20 6.51 2.63 -9.42
C ILE A 20 7.69 3.48 -9.92
N GLY A 21 8.05 4.54 -9.20
CA GLY A 21 9.17 5.41 -9.57
C GLY A 21 10.50 4.65 -9.63
N LEU A 22 10.78 3.80 -8.62
CA LEU A 22 11.97 2.95 -8.61
C LEU A 22 11.95 1.94 -9.75
N SER A 23 10.80 1.32 -10.02
CA SER A 23 10.65 0.36 -11.12
C SER A 23 10.90 1.02 -12.48
N LEU A 24 10.31 2.19 -12.72
CA LEU A 24 10.50 2.95 -13.95
C LEU A 24 11.97 3.38 -14.11
N TYR A 25 12.59 3.86 -13.03
CA TYR A 25 14.01 4.19 -13.02
C TYR A 25 14.88 2.98 -13.41
N GLY A 26 14.61 1.80 -12.83
CA GLY A 26 15.32 0.57 -13.16
C GLY A 26 15.17 0.18 -14.63
N VAL A 27 13.96 0.27 -15.19
CA VAL A 27 13.70 0.00 -16.61
C VAL A 27 14.41 1.00 -17.52
N LEU A 28 14.31 2.30 -17.23
CA LEU A 28 14.98 3.34 -18.02
C LEU A 28 16.50 3.16 -18.00
N ARG A 29 17.07 2.84 -16.84
CA ARG A 29 18.49 2.57 -16.70
C ARG A 29 18.92 1.34 -17.50
N TYR A 30 18.14 0.27 -17.42
CA TYR A 30 18.38 -0.95 -18.21
C TYR A 30 18.33 -0.69 -19.72
N LEU A 31 17.38 0.12 -20.19
CA LEU A 31 17.26 0.49 -21.60
C LEU A 31 18.41 1.40 -22.08
N ASN A 32 18.89 2.30 -21.21
CA ASN A 32 19.93 3.28 -21.58
C ASN A 32 21.35 2.69 -21.56
N GLU A 33 21.66 1.87 -20.56
CA GLU A 33 23.04 1.41 -20.30
C GLU A 33 23.21 -0.12 -20.44
N GLY A 34 22.12 -0.84 -20.69
CA GLY A 34 22.12 -2.31 -20.68
C GLY A 34 22.38 -2.89 -19.29
N LEU A 35 22.59 -4.20 -19.22
CA LEU A 35 22.89 -4.93 -17.97
C LEU A 35 24.35 -4.71 -17.50
N GLN A 36 25.11 -3.82 -18.15
CA GLN A 36 26.57 -3.75 -18.04
C GLN A 36 27.10 -2.80 -16.97
N GLN A 37 26.23 -2.10 -16.25
CA GLN A 37 26.71 -1.16 -15.25
C GLN A 37 27.11 -1.88 -13.96
N SER A 38 28.41 -1.82 -13.67
CA SER A 38 29.01 -2.26 -12.42
C SER A 38 28.56 -1.33 -11.29
N ASP A 39 27.29 -1.38 -10.93
CA ASP A 39 26.79 -0.71 -9.74
C ASP A 39 27.50 -1.33 -8.54
N SER A 40 28.08 -0.48 -7.69
CA SER A 40 28.65 -0.90 -6.41
C SER A 40 27.61 -1.77 -5.69
N PHE A 41 28.04 -2.87 -5.05
CA PHE A 41 27.15 -3.76 -4.28
C PHE A 41 26.27 -2.99 -3.27
N VAL A 42 26.75 -1.85 -2.79
CA VAL A 42 26.00 -0.93 -1.91
C VAL A 42 24.84 -0.25 -2.64
N ALA A 43 25.02 0.15 -3.90
CA ALA A 43 23.96 0.75 -4.71
C ALA A 43 22.89 -0.30 -5.06
N ALA A 44 23.30 -1.49 -5.50
CA ALA A 44 22.37 -2.60 -5.75
C ALA A 44 21.61 -3.00 -4.47
N GLY A 45 22.32 -3.11 -3.35
CA GLY A 45 21.74 -3.44 -2.05
C GLY A 45 20.75 -2.39 -1.54
N SER A 46 21.09 -1.10 -1.63
CA SER A 46 20.19 -0.01 -1.22
C SER A 46 18.95 0.07 -2.11
N TYR A 47 19.09 -0.14 -3.42
CA TYR A 47 17.96 -0.20 -4.34
C TYR A 47 17.02 -1.37 -4.01
N ALA A 48 17.57 -2.57 -3.80
CA ALA A 48 16.78 -3.74 -3.40
C ALA A 48 16.08 -3.52 -2.04
N ALA A 49 16.76 -2.92 -1.07
CA ALA A 49 16.19 -2.60 0.24
C ALA A 49 15.01 -1.63 0.12
N LEU A 50 15.12 -0.59 -0.73
CA LEU A 50 14.03 0.35 -0.97
C LEU A 50 12.80 -0.33 -1.62
N ILE A 51 13.03 -1.25 -2.56
CA ILE A 51 11.95 -2.03 -3.16
C ILE A 51 11.25 -2.89 -2.10
N LEU A 52 12.01 -3.63 -1.30
CA LEU A 52 11.46 -4.49 -0.25
C LEU A 52 10.71 -3.68 0.81
N ALA A 53 11.26 -2.53 1.23
CA ALA A 53 10.59 -1.61 2.13
C ALA A 53 9.27 -1.07 1.56
N SER A 54 9.24 -0.74 0.27
CA SER A 54 8.03 -0.28 -0.42
C SER A 54 6.97 -1.38 -0.45
N ILE A 55 7.34 -2.62 -0.80
CA ILE A 55 6.43 -3.77 -0.82
C ILE A 55 5.87 -4.04 0.58
N ALA A 56 6.74 -4.04 1.61
CA ALA A 56 6.32 -4.22 2.99
C ALA A 56 5.35 -3.12 3.45
N GLY A 57 5.61 -1.86 3.08
CA GLY A 57 4.72 -0.74 3.33
C GLY A 57 3.36 -0.90 2.65
N ILE A 58 3.33 -1.26 1.37
CA ILE A 58 2.10 -1.53 0.61
C ILE A 58 1.29 -2.65 1.29
N ALA A 59 1.92 -3.75 1.66
CA ALA A 59 1.24 -4.87 2.31
C ALA A 59 0.70 -4.49 3.70
N PHE A 60 1.47 -3.75 4.50
CA PHE A 60 1.07 -3.30 5.83
C PHE A 60 -0.10 -2.32 5.77
N PHE A 61 0.03 -1.25 4.99
CA PHE A 61 -1.00 -0.23 4.85
C PHE A 61 -2.23 -0.73 4.10
N GLY A 62 -2.05 -1.62 3.11
CA GLY A 62 -3.14 -2.29 2.41
C GLY A 62 -3.99 -3.15 3.34
N ARG A 63 -3.35 -4.00 4.17
CA ARG A 63 -4.05 -4.77 5.21
C ARG A 63 -4.79 -3.88 6.19
N GLU A 64 -4.19 -2.77 6.60
CA GLU A 64 -4.82 -1.85 7.54
C GLU A 64 -6.02 -1.14 6.91
N ALA A 65 -5.94 -0.77 5.63
CA ALA A 65 -7.05 -0.21 4.87
C ALA A 65 -8.19 -1.24 4.68
N ASP A 66 -7.86 -2.49 4.35
CA ASP A 66 -8.83 -3.58 4.18
C ASP A 66 -9.53 -3.93 5.48
N ARG A 67 -8.79 -4.01 6.60
CA ARG A 67 -9.36 -4.23 7.93
C ARG A 67 -10.39 -3.15 8.26
N ARG A 68 -10.09 -1.89 7.94
CA ARG A 68 -10.99 -0.76 8.18
C ARG A 68 -12.21 -0.74 7.25
N ARG A 69 -12.08 -1.20 6.00
CA ARG A 69 -13.21 -1.42 5.10
C ARG A 69 -14.13 -2.53 5.62
N ALA A 70 -13.57 -3.63 6.12
CA ALA A 70 -14.34 -4.73 6.71
C ALA A 70 -15.12 -4.30 7.97
N GLU A 71 -14.52 -3.49 8.84
CA GLU A 71 -15.19 -2.89 10.00
C GLU A 71 -16.36 -1.96 9.58
N GLU A 72 -16.21 -1.21 8.49
CA GLU A 72 -17.29 -0.36 7.96
C GLU A 72 -18.43 -1.16 7.35
N VAL A 73 -18.14 -2.24 6.63
CA VAL A 73 -19.16 -3.14 6.06
C VAL A 73 -19.96 -3.79 7.17
N GLN A 74 -19.31 -4.38 8.19
CA GLN A 74 -20.02 -4.94 9.35
C GLN A 74 -20.88 -3.90 10.08
N LYS A 75 -20.40 -2.66 10.22
CA LYS A 75 -21.16 -1.60 10.88
C LYS A 75 -22.36 -1.13 10.04
N LYS A 76 -22.24 -1.11 8.72
CA LYS A 76 -23.34 -0.82 7.79
C LYS A 76 -24.38 -1.94 7.77
N ASP A 77 -23.95 -3.19 7.78
CA ASP A 77 -24.86 -4.35 7.84
C ASP A 77 -25.60 -4.40 9.19
N ALA A 78 -24.91 -4.17 10.30
CA ALA A 78 -25.54 -4.06 11.62
C ALA A 78 -26.52 -2.87 11.70
N ALA A 79 -26.18 -1.73 11.09
CA ALA A 79 -27.07 -0.57 11.02
C ALA A 79 -28.25 -0.78 10.06
N ALA A 80 -28.16 -1.64 9.05
CA ALA A 80 -29.25 -1.99 8.14
C ALA A 80 -30.25 -3.00 8.76
N VAL A 81 -29.81 -3.79 9.74
CA VAL A 81 -30.69 -4.71 10.50
C VAL A 81 -31.57 -3.96 11.53
N ILE A 82 -31.11 -2.81 12.06
CA ILE A 82 -31.83 -2.04 13.08
C ILE A 82 -33.07 -1.25 12.56
N PRO A 83 -33.16 -0.70 11.33
CA PRO A 83 -34.33 0.06 10.89
C PRO A 83 -35.57 -0.81 10.60
N ALA A 84 -35.47 -2.13 10.51
CA ALA A 84 -36.60 -2.98 10.15
C ALA A 84 -37.58 -3.28 11.31
N LYS A 85 -37.26 -2.96 12.57
CA LYS A 85 -38.07 -3.35 13.75
C LYS A 85 -38.97 -2.24 14.33
N LYS A 86 -39.02 -1.04 13.75
CA LYS A 86 -39.87 0.07 14.24
C LYS A 86 -40.75 0.69 13.15
N ARG A 87 -41.66 -0.10 12.57
CA ARG A 87 -42.83 0.47 11.87
C ARG A 87 -44.01 -0.50 11.84
N LYS A 88 -44.56 -0.82 13.00
CA LYS A 88 -45.93 -1.34 13.17
C LYS A 88 -46.42 -1.01 14.57
N ARG A 89 -47.06 0.14 14.70
CA ARG A 89 -48.20 0.38 15.58
C ARG A 89 -48.86 1.68 15.13
#